data_AF-A0A8H7L8K5-F1
#
_entry.id   AF-A0A8H7L8K5-F1
#
_cell.length_a   1.000
_cell.length_b   1.000
_cell.length_c   1.000
_cell.angle_alpha   90.00
_cell.angle_beta   90.00
_cell.angle_gamma   90.00
#
_symmetry.space_group_name_H-M   'P 1'
#
loop_
_entity.id
_entity.type
_entity.pdbx_description
1 polymer ?
#
loop_
_entity_poly.entity_id
_entity_poly.type
_entity_poly.pdbx_seq_one_letter_code
_entity_poly.pdbx_strand_id
1 'polypeptide(L)'
;MSQTAADGSRPANQKTLAAEVPPISKFGLDGLASLLKNDENEQTAFAVGQNLQLMGLDLSEDAKILKTLASPWQETSRLEVEPYFTLPDNILQKNIVPKPEPCDTKILSFLDETLFYIFYTKPRDTLQEYASRELVARNWRYHRDIQVWLTKDSNVEPVLISPDVERGIYVFFDPHNWEKIRKEFVLHYSSVQA
;
A
#
# COMPACT_ATOMS: atom_id res chain seq x y z
N MET A 1 -12.83 -93.81 -13.84
CA MET A 1 -12.37 -92.53 -14.42
C MET A 1 -12.54 -91.48 -13.33
N SER A 2 -11.50 -91.27 -12.51
CA SER A 2 -10.72 -90.01 -12.46
C SER A 2 -11.49 -88.92 -11.67
N GLN A 3 -11.10 -88.37 -10.52
CA GLN A 3 -9.79 -87.99 -9.98
C GLN A 3 -9.91 -87.58 -8.47
N THR A 4 -8.91 -87.97 -7.64
CA THR A 4 -8.21 -87.24 -6.53
C THR A 4 -8.99 -86.37 -5.52
N ALA A 5 -9.00 -86.65 -4.20
CA ALA A 5 -7.97 -86.35 -3.16
C ALA A 5 -7.68 -84.84 -2.99
N ALA A 6 -7.46 -84.22 -1.82
CA ALA A 6 -7.57 -84.50 -0.40
C ALA A 6 -7.45 -83.12 0.32
N ASP A 7 -7.80 -83.13 1.61
CA ASP A 7 -7.45 -82.24 2.73
C ASP A 7 -6.48 -81.04 2.52
N GLY A 8 -6.76 -79.91 3.20
CA GLY A 8 -5.88 -78.74 3.14
C GLY A 8 -6.39 -77.48 3.83
N SER A 9 -6.24 -77.45 5.16
CA SER A 9 -6.29 -76.31 6.08
C SER A 9 -5.96 -74.92 5.50
N ARG A 10 -6.79 -73.93 5.90
CA ARG A 10 -6.57 -72.48 5.75
C ARG A 10 -5.14 -72.05 6.13
N PRO A 11 -4.45 -71.24 5.33
CA PRO A 11 -3.45 -70.33 5.87
C PRO A 11 -4.10 -68.99 6.23
N ALA A 12 -3.56 -68.45 7.32
CA ALA A 12 -4.02 -67.28 8.02
C ALA A 12 -3.94 -66.00 7.19
N ASN A 13 -4.85 -65.09 7.53
CA ASN A 13 -4.86 -63.68 7.22
C ASN A 13 -3.43 -63.08 7.37
N GLN A 14 -2.70 -62.92 6.27
CA GLN A 14 -1.46 -62.15 6.24
C GLN A 14 -1.85 -60.68 6.38
N LYS A 15 -1.97 -60.26 7.64
CA LYS A 15 -1.86 -58.87 8.05
C LYS A 15 -0.48 -58.42 7.55
N THR A 16 -0.43 -57.65 6.47
CA THR A 16 0.79 -57.03 5.96
C THR A 16 1.44 -56.31 7.12
N LEU A 17 2.49 -56.89 7.67
CA LEU A 17 3.34 -56.26 8.67
C LEU A 17 3.93 -55.05 7.96
N ALA A 18 3.42 -53.86 8.26
CA ALA A 18 4.16 -52.64 7.98
C ALA A 18 5.51 -52.83 8.67
N ALA A 19 6.55 -53.12 7.88
CA ALA A 19 7.89 -53.25 8.38
C ALA A 19 8.17 -51.99 9.19
N GLU A 20 8.47 -52.18 10.47
CA GLU A 20 8.76 -51.11 11.41
C GLU A 20 9.94 -50.32 10.80
N VAL A 21 9.62 -49.19 10.19
CA VAL A 21 10.62 -48.46 9.41
C VAL A 21 11.71 -48.06 10.40
N PRO A 22 12.98 -48.46 10.18
CA PRO A 22 14.02 -48.22 11.17
C PRO A 22 14.08 -46.71 11.46
N PRO A 23 14.19 -46.27 12.73
CA PRO A 23 14.04 -44.86 13.10
C PRO A 23 15.02 -43.92 12.39
N ILE A 24 16.10 -44.47 11.82
CA ILE A 24 17.07 -43.75 11.00
C ILE A 24 16.51 -43.29 9.64
N SER A 25 15.50 -43.96 9.09
CA SER A 25 14.88 -43.64 7.79
C SER A 25 14.22 -42.25 7.79
N LYS A 26 13.79 -41.78 8.97
CA LYS A 26 13.25 -40.43 9.20
C LYS A 26 14.25 -39.32 8.85
N PHE A 27 15.55 -39.60 8.98
CA PHE A 27 16.62 -38.64 8.69
C PHE A 27 17.19 -38.79 7.27
N GLY A 28 16.65 -39.72 6.47
CA GLY A 28 17.04 -39.95 5.08
C GLY A 28 16.07 -39.33 4.07
N LEU A 29 16.28 -39.65 2.79
CA LEU A 29 15.41 -39.17 1.70
C LEU A 29 13.96 -39.65 1.82
N ASP A 30 13.73 -40.83 2.40
CA ASP A 30 12.37 -41.33 2.65
C ASP A 30 11.63 -40.47 3.67
N GLY A 31 12.34 -39.98 4.70
CA GLY A 31 11.82 -38.99 5.65
C GLY A 31 11.49 -37.66 4.98
N LEU A 32 12.37 -37.13 4.13
CA LEU A 32 12.11 -35.92 3.36
C LEU A 32 10.92 -36.09 2.40
N ALA A 33 10.85 -37.22 1.69
CA ALA A 33 9.76 -37.53 0.78
C ALA A 33 8.42 -37.68 1.52
N SER A 34 8.44 -38.17 2.77
CA SER A 34 7.26 -38.19 3.63
C SER A 34 6.80 -36.79 4.04
N LEU A 35 7.73 -35.84 4.25
CA LEU A 35 7.44 -34.44 4.57
C LEU A 35 6.95 -33.62 3.36
N LEU A 36 7.35 -33.99 2.14
CA LEU A 36 6.94 -33.29 0.92
C LEU A 36 5.58 -33.76 0.37
N LYS A 37 5.06 -34.90 0.86
CA LYS A 37 3.73 -35.39 0.50
C LYS A 37 2.70 -34.62 1.34
N ASN A 38 2.22 -33.49 0.81
CA ASN A 38 0.99 -32.70 1.06
C ASN A 38 0.05 -33.00 2.27
N ASP A 39 0.55 -33.52 3.38
CA ASP A 39 -0.15 -33.50 4.66
C ASP A 39 0.10 -32.11 5.26
N GLU A 40 -0.96 -31.33 5.43
CA GLU A 40 -0.90 -30.05 6.12
C GLU A 40 -0.47 -30.28 7.58
N ASN A 41 0.83 -30.21 7.82
CA ASN A 41 1.44 -30.38 9.14
C ASN A 41 2.49 -29.28 9.30
N GLU A 42 2.70 -28.79 10.52
CA GLU A 42 3.63 -27.69 10.77
C GLU A 42 5.04 -28.00 10.25
N GLN A 43 5.45 -29.28 10.31
CA GLN A 43 6.73 -29.75 9.80
C GLN A 43 6.87 -29.65 8.27
N THR A 44 5.78 -29.78 7.53
CA THR A 44 5.81 -29.67 6.06
C THR A 44 5.93 -28.21 5.63
N ALA A 45 5.34 -27.27 6.37
CA ALA A 45 5.53 -25.84 6.17
C ALA A 45 7.00 -25.41 6.33
N PHE A 46 7.71 -25.94 7.33
CA PHE A 46 9.14 -25.67 7.50
C PHE A 46 10.02 -26.31 6.42
N ALA A 47 9.64 -27.49 5.90
CA ALA A 47 10.40 -28.20 4.88
C ALA A 47 10.24 -27.59 3.48
N VAL A 48 9.03 -27.14 3.13
CA VAL A 48 8.73 -26.46 1.86
C VAL A 48 9.23 -25.02 1.87
N GLY A 49 9.17 -24.37 3.04
CA GLY A 49 9.56 -22.98 3.22
C GLY A 49 8.51 -21.99 2.71
N GLN A 50 8.80 -20.71 2.91
CA GLN A 50 7.93 -19.61 2.49
C GLN A 50 8.72 -18.65 1.59
N ASN A 51 8.05 -18.09 0.58
CA ASN A 51 8.66 -17.08 -0.27
C ASN A 51 8.80 -15.76 0.51
N LEU A 52 10.05 -15.40 0.84
CA LEU A 52 10.38 -14.19 1.60
C LEU A 52 10.10 -12.90 0.81
N GLN A 53 10.12 -12.95 -0.53
CA GLN A 53 9.84 -11.79 -1.38
C GLN A 53 8.39 -11.33 -1.26
N LEU A 54 7.47 -12.23 -0.89
CA LEU A 54 6.08 -11.89 -0.61
C LEU A 54 5.89 -11.15 0.72
N MET A 55 6.93 -11.06 1.57
CA MET A 55 6.88 -10.33 2.83
C MET A 55 7.25 -8.84 2.70
N GLY A 56 7.36 -8.33 1.46
CA GLY A 56 7.62 -6.90 1.22
C GLY A 56 9.02 -6.43 1.65
N LEU A 57 9.96 -7.35 1.86
CA LEU A 57 11.35 -7.05 2.18
C LEU A 57 12.16 -6.94 0.89
N ASP A 58 12.90 -5.85 0.74
CA ASP A 58 13.93 -5.73 -0.28
C ASP A 58 15.16 -6.53 0.16
N LEU A 59 15.42 -7.64 -0.54
CA LEU A 59 16.54 -8.55 -0.29
C LEU A 59 17.70 -8.33 -1.28
N SER A 60 17.75 -7.19 -1.98
CA SER A 60 18.90 -6.82 -2.79
C SER A 60 20.15 -6.60 -1.92
N GLU A 61 21.35 -6.84 -2.46
CA GLU A 61 22.61 -6.80 -1.69
C GLU A 61 22.89 -5.44 -1.02
N ASP A 62 22.38 -4.35 -1.59
CA ASP A 62 22.58 -2.99 -1.10
C ASP A 62 21.48 -2.50 -0.14
N ALA A 63 20.43 -3.30 0.10
CA ALA A 63 19.29 -2.89 0.89
C ALA A 63 19.61 -2.81 2.39
N LYS A 64 19.42 -1.62 2.99
CA LYS A 64 19.57 -1.38 4.44
C LYS A 64 18.23 -1.52 5.16
N ILE A 65 17.63 -2.70 5.10
CA ILE A 65 16.28 -3.00 5.62
C ILE A 65 16.08 -2.58 7.09
N LEU A 66 17.10 -2.70 7.94
CA LEU A 66 17.00 -2.37 9.36
C LEU A 66 16.80 -0.88 9.63
N LYS A 67 17.07 0.01 8.68
CA LYS A 67 16.87 1.44 8.85
C LYS A 67 15.40 1.87 8.72
N THR A 68 14.60 1.09 8.01
CA THR A 68 13.19 1.39 7.70
C THR A 68 12.24 0.34 8.28
N LEU A 69 12.76 -0.72 8.91
CA LEU A 69 11.96 -1.77 9.52
C LEU A 69 11.18 -1.24 10.73
N ALA A 70 9.86 -1.12 10.57
CA ALA A 70 8.99 -0.60 11.63
C ALA A 70 8.76 -1.59 12.78
N SER A 71 8.54 -2.85 12.44
CA SER A 71 8.22 -3.91 13.40
C SER A 71 8.58 -5.28 12.82
N PRO A 72 8.94 -6.27 13.66
CA PRO A 72 9.06 -7.66 13.24
C PRO A 72 7.75 -8.28 12.74
N TRP A 73 6.59 -7.74 13.13
CA TRP A 73 5.27 -8.24 12.73
C TRP A 73 4.60 -7.31 11.72
N GLN A 74 4.34 -7.82 10.51
CA GLN A 74 3.73 -7.05 9.41
C GLN A 74 2.38 -6.43 9.80
N GLU A 75 1.56 -7.14 10.58
CA GLU A 75 0.24 -6.66 11.04
C GLU A 75 0.30 -5.41 11.93
N THR A 76 1.45 -5.20 12.58
CA THR A 76 1.72 -4.03 13.44
C THR A 76 2.44 -2.91 12.71
N SER A 77 2.99 -3.18 11.51
CA SER A 77 3.66 -2.19 10.67
C SER A 77 2.64 -1.33 9.93
N ARG A 78 2.09 -0.34 10.63
CA ARG A 78 1.00 0.51 10.10
C ARG A 78 1.46 1.77 9.38
N LEU A 79 2.71 2.18 9.56
CA LEU A 79 3.28 3.41 9.02
C LEU A 79 4.75 3.20 8.66
N GLU A 80 5.23 3.95 7.68
CA GLU A 80 6.66 4.04 7.38
C GLU A 80 7.39 4.67 8.58
N VAL A 81 8.56 4.13 8.93
CA VAL A 81 9.38 4.68 10.00
C VAL A 81 10.33 5.71 9.44
N GLU A 82 10.29 6.90 10.05
CA GLU A 82 11.26 7.95 9.78
C GLU A 82 12.66 7.47 10.19
N PRO A 83 13.61 7.39 9.26
CA PRO A 83 14.95 6.90 9.55
C PRO A 83 15.71 7.91 10.40
N TYR A 84 16.78 7.46 11.06
CA TYR A 84 17.71 8.39 11.72
C TYR A 84 18.45 9.25 10.70
N PHE A 85 18.33 10.57 10.85
CA PHE A 85 19.10 11.57 10.09
C PHE A 85 19.68 12.62 11.03
N THR A 86 20.75 13.28 10.56
CA THR A 86 21.35 14.44 11.21
C THR A 86 21.25 15.61 10.27
N LEU A 87 20.62 16.70 10.72
CA LEU A 87 20.58 17.94 9.94
C LEU A 87 21.90 18.70 10.14
N PRO A 88 22.57 19.12 9.05
CA PRO A 88 23.66 20.07 9.13
C PRO A 88 23.26 21.35 9.89
N ASP A 89 24.21 21.98 10.59
CA ASP A 89 23.91 23.13 11.42
C ASP A 89 23.32 24.31 10.63
N ASN A 90 23.72 24.51 9.38
CA ASN A 90 23.27 25.64 8.56
C ASN A 90 21.77 25.60 8.19
N ILE A 91 21.11 24.44 8.23
CA ILE A 91 19.68 24.32 7.93
C ILE A 91 18.80 24.28 9.18
N LEU A 92 19.41 24.28 10.37
CA LEU A 92 18.66 24.34 11.62
C LEU A 92 18.00 25.71 11.77
N GLN A 93 16.71 25.72 12.12
CA GLN A 93 15.91 26.94 12.23
C GLN A 93 16.53 28.02 13.15
N LYS A 94 17.31 27.60 14.17
CA LYS A 94 18.05 28.49 15.07
C LYS A 94 19.14 29.31 14.38
N ASN A 95 19.68 28.82 13.26
CA ASN A 95 20.81 29.41 12.54
C ASN A 95 20.38 30.21 11.30
N ILE A 96 19.09 30.20 10.95
CA ILE A 96 18.56 30.95 9.81
C ILE A 96 18.38 32.42 10.21
N VAL A 97 19.18 33.31 9.61
CA VAL A 97 19.16 34.76 9.85
C VAL A 97 19.10 35.50 8.50
N PRO A 98 18.09 36.35 8.25
CA PRO A 98 16.94 36.65 9.12
C PRO A 98 15.97 35.48 9.23
N LYS A 99 15.17 35.43 10.32
CA LYS A 99 14.12 34.41 10.47
C LYS A 99 13.10 34.53 9.33
N PRO A 100 12.61 33.40 8.79
CA PRO A 100 11.53 33.44 7.80
C PRO A 100 10.29 34.14 8.35
N GLU A 101 9.60 34.89 7.49
CA GLU A 101 8.32 35.50 7.82
C GLU A 101 7.23 34.42 8.03
N PRO A 102 6.17 34.73 8.80
CA PRO A 102 5.03 33.82 8.94
C PRO A 102 4.44 33.44 7.59
N CYS A 103 4.03 32.18 7.49
CA CYS A 103 3.45 31.60 6.27
C CYS A 103 2.24 32.42 5.77
N ASP A 104 1.40 32.88 6.69
CA ASP A 104 0.17 33.64 6.40
C ASP A 104 0.43 34.92 5.59
N THR A 105 1.54 35.61 5.86
CA THR A 105 1.90 36.86 5.16
C THR A 105 2.31 36.61 3.71
N LYS A 106 2.88 35.43 3.42
CA LYS A 106 3.41 35.07 2.11
C LYS A 106 2.50 34.13 1.32
N ILE A 107 1.36 33.74 1.87
CA ILE A 107 0.50 32.72 1.27
C ILE A 107 0.04 33.08 -0.15
N LEU A 108 -0.20 34.37 -0.42
CA LEU A 108 -0.56 34.89 -1.74
C LEU A 108 0.50 34.58 -2.82
N SER A 109 1.78 34.48 -2.42
CA SER A 109 2.92 34.29 -3.31
C SER A 109 3.25 32.82 -3.59
N PHE A 110 2.60 31.88 -2.90
CA PHE A 110 2.88 30.46 -3.10
C PHE A 110 2.30 29.93 -4.41
N LEU A 111 2.93 28.87 -4.94
CA LEU A 111 2.41 28.15 -6.09
C LEU A 111 1.19 27.30 -5.67
N ASP A 112 0.33 26.94 -6.63
CA ASP A 112 -0.85 26.12 -6.36
C ASP A 112 -0.49 24.80 -5.66
N GLU A 113 0.61 24.16 -6.07
CA GLU A 113 1.11 22.92 -5.46
C GLU A 113 1.45 23.08 -3.98
N THR A 114 2.06 24.20 -3.61
CA THR A 114 2.33 24.51 -2.21
C THR A 114 1.04 24.75 -1.42
N LEU A 115 0.03 25.39 -2.03
CA LEU A 115 -1.27 25.57 -1.40
C LEU A 115 -1.99 24.23 -1.22
N PHE A 116 -1.93 23.32 -2.20
CA PHE A 116 -2.42 21.95 -2.04
C PHE A 116 -1.69 21.22 -0.92
N TYR A 117 -0.37 21.37 -0.82
CA TYR A 117 0.41 20.77 0.25
C TYR A 117 -0.06 21.23 1.62
N ILE A 118 -0.22 22.54 1.82
CA ILE A 118 -0.73 23.10 3.07
C ILE A 118 -2.14 22.55 3.35
N PHE A 119 -3.02 22.54 2.33
CA PHE A 119 -4.41 22.09 2.48
C PHE A 119 -4.53 20.62 2.91
N TYR A 120 -3.73 19.72 2.34
CA TYR A 120 -3.80 18.28 2.63
C TYR A 120 -2.99 17.86 3.87
N THR A 121 -1.93 18.58 4.22
CA THR A 121 -1.06 18.21 5.36
C THR A 121 -1.47 18.84 6.70
N LYS A 122 -2.28 19.91 6.68
CA LYS A 122 -2.69 20.66 7.89
C LYS A 122 -4.21 20.65 8.11
N PRO A 123 -4.85 19.48 8.27
CA PRO A 123 -6.29 19.45 8.52
C PRO A 123 -6.64 20.15 9.83
N ARG A 124 -7.71 20.96 9.83
CA ARG A 124 -8.21 21.72 10.99
C ARG A 124 -7.25 22.80 11.51
N ASP A 125 -6.37 23.28 10.66
CA ASP A 125 -5.46 24.40 10.93
C ASP A 125 -5.98 25.67 10.22
N THR A 126 -5.70 26.84 10.80
CA THR A 126 -5.97 28.13 10.14
C THR A 126 -5.26 28.27 8.80
N LEU A 127 -4.09 27.62 8.64
CA LEU A 127 -3.36 27.58 7.37
C LEU A 127 -4.13 26.88 6.25
N GLN A 128 -4.93 25.87 6.58
CA GLN A 128 -5.78 25.19 5.60
C GLN A 128 -6.87 26.13 5.07
N GLU A 129 -7.46 26.94 5.94
CA GLU A 129 -8.44 27.96 5.55
C GLU A 129 -7.80 29.00 4.64
N TYR A 130 -6.65 29.56 5.01
CA TYR A 130 -5.96 30.53 4.16
C TYR A 130 -5.59 29.93 2.79
N ALA A 131 -5.06 28.70 2.76
CA ALA A 131 -4.73 28.04 1.50
C ALA A 131 -5.98 27.81 0.62
N SER A 132 -7.09 27.39 1.23
CA SER A 132 -8.35 27.20 0.52
C SER A 132 -8.88 28.51 -0.08
N ARG A 133 -8.80 29.62 0.66
CA ARG A 133 -9.23 30.95 0.18
C ARG A 133 -8.40 31.41 -1.00
N GLU A 134 -7.09 31.19 -0.97
CA GLU A 134 -6.21 31.52 -2.09
C GLU A 134 -6.44 30.65 -3.32
N LEU A 135 -6.70 29.36 -3.13
CA LEU A 135 -7.08 28.46 -4.23
C LEU A 135 -8.38 28.92 -4.89
N VAL A 136 -9.39 29.26 -4.10
CA VAL A 136 -10.67 29.82 -4.58
C VAL A 136 -10.45 31.11 -5.36
N ALA A 137 -9.63 32.04 -4.84
CA ALA A 137 -9.29 33.28 -5.54
C ALA A 137 -8.61 33.03 -6.90
N ARG A 138 -7.97 31.87 -7.07
CA ARG A 138 -7.35 31.41 -8.32
C ARG A 138 -8.28 30.54 -9.18
N ASN A 139 -9.60 30.57 -8.92
CA ASN A 139 -10.62 29.78 -9.61
C ASN A 139 -10.52 28.26 -9.41
N TRP A 140 -9.88 27.79 -8.34
CA TRP A 140 -10.03 26.41 -7.92
C TRP A 140 -11.31 26.23 -7.12
N ARG A 141 -11.96 25.08 -7.30
CA ARG A 141 -13.17 24.66 -6.59
C ARG A 141 -12.91 23.34 -5.90
N TYR A 142 -13.36 23.21 -4.66
CA TYR A 142 -13.19 21.97 -3.91
C TYR A 142 -14.40 21.08 -4.07
N HIS A 143 -14.21 19.86 -4.57
CA HIS A 143 -15.28 18.88 -4.71
C HIS A 143 -15.41 18.06 -3.41
N ARG A 144 -16.53 18.20 -2.71
CA ARG A 144 -16.72 17.63 -1.36
C ARG A 144 -16.71 16.11 -1.33
N ASP A 145 -17.38 15.48 -2.30
CA ASP A 145 -17.57 14.02 -2.28
C ASP A 145 -16.27 13.25 -2.58
N ILE A 146 -15.48 13.72 -3.54
CA ILE A 146 -14.20 13.10 -3.92
C ILE A 146 -12.98 13.77 -3.28
N GLN A 147 -13.20 14.83 -2.49
CA GLN A 147 -12.18 15.52 -1.69
C GLN A 147 -10.97 16.06 -2.48
N VAL A 148 -11.19 16.48 -3.73
CA VAL A 148 -10.14 17.03 -4.61
C VAL A 148 -10.47 18.43 -5.11
N TRP A 149 -9.41 19.19 -5.39
CA TRP A 149 -9.49 20.48 -6.04
C TRP A 149 -9.57 20.32 -7.56
N LEU A 150 -10.44 21.09 -8.20
CA LEU A 150 -10.58 21.14 -9.65
C LEU A 150 -10.71 22.58 -10.14
N THR A 151 -10.29 22.82 -11.38
CA THR A 151 -10.53 24.09 -12.07
C THR A 151 -10.94 23.83 -13.52
N LYS A 152 -11.63 24.80 -14.12
CA LYS A 152 -12.06 24.74 -15.52
C LYS A 152 -10.82 24.88 -16.41
N ASP A 153 -10.73 24.07 -17.47
CA ASP A 153 -9.70 24.26 -18.50
C ASP A 153 -9.95 25.59 -19.23
N SER A 154 -8.94 26.46 -19.27
CA SER A 154 -9.02 27.77 -19.93
C SER A 154 -9.32 27.68 -21.43
N ASN A 155 -9.06 26.54 -22.06
CA ASN A 155 -9.21 26.37 -23.51
C ASN A 155 -10.63 25.97 -23.94
N VAL A 156 -11.46 25.45 -23.03
CA VAL A 156 -12.75 24.85 -23.38
C VAL A 156 -13.84 25.33 -22.44
N GLU A 157 -14.89 25.93 -22.99
CA GLU A 157 -16.07 26.29 -22.22
C GLU A 157 -16.95 25.06 -21.94
N PRO A 158 -17.38 24.84 -20.69
CA PRO A 158 -18.29 23.75 -20.38
C PRO A 158 -19.67 24.03 -20.99
N VAL A 159 -20.32 22.95 -21.40
CA VAL A 159 -21.69 22.95 -21.88
C VAL A 159 -22.62 22.76 -20.69
N LEU A 160 -23.51 23.71 -20.46
CA LEU A 160 -24.57 23.57 -19.46
C LEU A 160 -25.57 22.50 -19.92
N ILE A 161 -25.71 21.44 -19.13
CA ILE A 161 -26.72 20.40 -19.34
C ILE A 161 -28.04 20.82 -18.68
N SER A 162 -27.94 21.41 -17.49
CA SER A 162 -29.06 21.93 -16.71
C SER A 162 -28.58 23.12 -15.87
N PRO A 163 -29.48 23.89 -15.21
CA PRO A 163 -29.07 25.05 -14.40
C PRO A 163 -28.01 24.74 -13.33
N ASP A 164 -28.02 23.50 -12.81
CA ASP A 164 -27.13 23.06 -11.72
C ASP A 164 -26.03 22.08 -12.16
N VAL A 165 -25.97 21.75 -13.46
CA VAL A 165 -25.07 20.72 -13.99
C VAL A 165 -24.44 21.19 -15.29
N GLU A 166 -23.11 21.18 -15.30
CA GLU A 166 -22.30 21.49 -16.47
C GLU A 166 -21.40 20.30 -16.84
N ARG A 167 -21.08 20.16 -18.13
CA ARG A 167 -20.15 19.17 -18.65
C ARG A 167 -19.03 19.86 -19.39
N GLY A 168 -17.79 19.58 -19.04
CA GLY A 168 -16.64 20.20 -19.67
C GLY A 168 -15.34 19.48 -19.36
N ILE A 169 -14.23 20.07 -19.79
CA ILE A 169 -12.89 19.60 -19.47
C ILE A 169 -12.41 20.35 -18.23
N TYR A 170 -12.01 19.59 -17.22
CA TYR A 170 -11.49 20.12 -15.96
C TYR A 170 -10.10 19.57 -15.69
N VAL A 171 -9.33 20.37 -14.95
CA VAL A 171 -8.04 19.98 -14.40
C VAL A 171 -8.24 19.69 -12.92
N PHE A 172 -7.97 18.45 -12.53
CA PHE A 172 -7.99 17.99 -11.15
C PHE A 172 -6.57 17.97 -10.60
N PHE A 173 -6.42 18.21 -9.31
CA PHE A 173 -5.17 17.90 -8.60
C PHE A 173 -5.32 16.58 -7.85
N ASP A 174 -4.49 15.59 -8.17
CA ASP A 174 -4.43 14.31 -7.47
C ASP A 174 -3.40 14.38 -6.33
N PRO A 175 -3.83 14.39 -5.05
CA PRO A 175 -2.92 14.46 -3.91
C PRO A 175 -2.10 13.19 -3.69
N HIS A 176 -2.50 12.04 -4.26
CA HIS A 176 -1.77 10.77 -4.06
C HIS A 176 -0.57 10.67 -5.01
N ASN A 177 -0.79 11.02 -6.28
CA ASN A 177 0.25 11.01 -7.31
C ASN A 177 0.96 12.37 -7.47
N TRP A 178 0.47 13.39 -6.78
CA TRP A 178 0.99 14.76 -6.83
C TRP A 178 1.02 15.37 -8.24
N GLU A 179 -0.06 15.17 -9.00
CA GLU A 179 -0.13 15.57 -10.41
C GLU A 179 -1.45 16.27 -10.78
N LYS A 180 -1.40 17.07 -11.86
CA LYS A 180 -2.58 17.70 -12.45
C LYS A 180 -3.14 16.84 -13.58
N ILE A 181 -4.35 16.32 -13.41
CA ILE A 181 -5.01 15.42 -14.35
C ILE A 181 -6.10 16.18 -15.10
N ARG A 182 -5.96 16.28 -16.43
CA ARG A 182 -7.01 16.80 -17.32
C ARG A 182 -7.99 15.69 -17.69
N LYS A 183 -9.29 15.91 -17.51
CA LYS A 183 -10.32 14.96 -17.96
C LYS A 183 -11.65 15.64 -18.19
N GLU A 184 -12.47 15.02 -19.03
CA GLU A 184 -13.88 15.39 -19.17
C GLU A 184 -14.65 14.98 -17.91
N PHE A 185 -15.48 15.88 -17.39
CA PHE A 185 -16.26 15.67 -16.19
C PHE A 185 -17.62 16.37 -16.26
N VAL A 186 -18.61 15.75 -15.61
CA VAL A 186 -19.93 16.34 -15.40
C VAL A 186 -19.97 16.87 -13.98
N LEU A 187 -19.93 18.19 -13.84
CA LEU A 187 -19.88 18.87 -12.56
C LEU A 187 -21.29 19.22 -12.09
N HIS A 188 -21.65 18.75 -10.91
CA HIS A 188 -22.81 19.21 -10.16
C HIS A 188 -22.40 20.37 -9.26
N TYR A 189 -23.04 21.54 -9.39
CA TYR A 189 -22.70 22.70 -8.56
C TYR A 189 -22.95 22.47 -7.08
N SER A 190 -23.89 21.59 -6.71
CA SER A 190 -24.13 21.17 -5.33
C SER A 190 -22.92 20.47 -4.69
N SER A 191 -22.08 19.80 -5.47
CA SER A 191 -20.97 18.99 -4.96
C SER A 191 -19.67 19.78 -4.79
N VAL A 192 -19.61 21.01 -5.31
CA VAL A 192 -18.43 21.88 -5.18
C VAL A 192 -18.66 23.00 -4.18
N GLN A 193 -17.57 23.42 -3.55
CA GLN A 193 -17.49 24.63 -2.76
C GLN A 193 -16.51 25.59 -3.43
N ALA A 194 -16.94 26.84 -3.52
CA ALA A 194 -16.12 28.00 -3.77
C ALA A 194 -16.04 28.79 -2.47
#